data_AF-A0A966U7J3-F1
#
_entry.id   AF-A0A966U7J3-F1
#
_cell.length_a   1.000
_cell.length_b   1.000
_cell.length_c   1.000
_cell.angle_alpha   90.00
_cell.angle_beta   90.00
_cell.angle_gamma   90.00
#
_symmetry.space_group_name_H-M   'P 1'
#
loop_
_entity.id
_entity.type
_entity.pdbx_description
1 polymer ?
#
loop_
_entity_poly.entity_id
_entity_poly.type
_entity_poly.pdbx_seq_one_letter_code
_entity_poly.pdbx_strand_id
1 'polypeptide(L)'
;MARRLPAFAERYFTQVYALLVGTVVFVYATGGAIINPTNRDWLMLGDSAQHYLGWAFFRSTPLLQWPVGANPKLGLDFASSIVFTDSIPLAAFLFKPLNVVLPETFQYLGAWIWLCFVLQAYFGFRLLQRRISDRSLCALGTVLIVLVPVVSYRLVHQGYGHIALVSHFLILAALGLYFDERD
;
A
#
# COMPACT_ATOMS: atom_id res chain seq x y z
N MET A 1 -23.53 -28.26 -8.01
CA MET A 1 -22.14 -28.77 -8.04
C MET A 1 -21.28 -27.73 -8.78
N ALA A 2 -20.59 -26.85 -8.06
CA ALA A 2 -19.82 -25.77 -8.69
C ALA A 2 -18.58 -26.36 -9.37
N ARG A 3 -18.46 -26.16 -10.69
CA ARG A 3 -17.34 -26.67 -11.50
C ARG A 3 -16.05 -25.96 -11.04
N ARG A 4 -15.14 -26.69 -10.39
CA ARG A 4 -13.79 -26.18 -10.08
C ARG A 4 -13.07 -25.88 -11.39
N LEU A 5 -12.60 -24.64 -11.55
CA LEU A 5 -11.83 -24.24 -12.71
C LEU A 5 -10.45 -24.91 -12.64
N PRO A 6 -9.76 -25.09 -13.78
CA PRO A 6 -8.37 -25.50 -13.76
C PRO A 6 -7.55 -24.49 -12.92
N ALA A 7 -6.55 -24.99 -12.18
CA ALA A 7 -5.78 -24.21 -11.20
C ALA A 7 -5.16 -22.92 -11.77
N PHE A 8 -4.83 -22.92 -13.06
CA PHE A 8 -4.41 -21.72 -13.79
C PHE A 8 -5.53 -20.68 -13.82
N ALA A 9 -6.72 -21.02 -14.29
CA ALA A 9 -7.85 -20.09 -14.42
C ALA A 9 -8.32 -19.53 -13.05
N GLU A 10 -8.22 -20.31 -11.97
CA GLU A 10 -8.43 -19.82 -10.60
C GLU A 10 -7.45 -18.69 -10.24
N ARG A 11 -6.17 -18.85 -10.57
CA ARG A 11 -5.14 -17.86 -10.25
C ARG A 11 -5.41 -16.54 -10.95
N TYR A 12 -5.75 -16.57 -12.24
CA TYR A 12 -6.10 -15.34 -12.99
C TYR A 12 -7.40 -14.73 -12.46
N PHE A 13 -8.40 -15.54 -12.14
CA PHE A 13 -9.64 -15.05 -11.56
C PHE A 13 -9.37 -14.26 -10.27
N THR A 14 -8.62 -14.83 -9.32
CA THR A 14 -8.30 -14.16 -8.05
C THR A 14 -7.51 -12.88 -8.26
N GLN A 15 -6.56 -12.86 -9.20
CA GLN A 15 -5.77 -11.67 -9.52
C GLN A 15 -6.62 -10.54 -10.10
N VAL A 16 -7.44 -10.84 -11.10
CA VAL A 16 -8.34 -9.87 -11.74
C VAL A 16 -9.39 -9.38 -10.75
N TYR A 17 -9.98 -10.30 -9.97
CA TYR A 17 -10.93 -9.96 -8.92
C TYR A 17 -10.32 -9.03 -7.88
N ALA A 18 -9.14 -9.35 -7.35
CA ALA A 18 -8.46 -8.52 -6.36
C ALA A 18 -8.09 -7.14 -6.90
N LEU A 19 -7.63 -7.07 -8.16
CA LEU A 19 -7.36 -5.80 -8.83
C LEU A 19 -8.62 -4.94 -8.93
N LEU A 20 -9.74 -5.52 -9.36
CA LEU A 20 -11.02 -4.82 -9.52
C LEU A 20 -11.56 -4.36 -8.16
N VAL A 21 -11.71 -5.27 -7.19
CA VAL A 21 -12.27 -4.95 -5.87
C VAL A 21 -11.37 -3.97 -5.12
N GLY A 22 -10.06 -4.21 -5.09
CA GLY A 22 -9.11 -3.30 -4.46
C GLY A 22 -9.16 -1.90 -5.06
N THR A 23 -9.21 -1.79 -6.39
CA THR A 23 -9.29 -0.49 -7.08
C THR A 23 -10.63 0.21 -6.82
N VAL A 24 -11.75 -0.52 -6.88
CA VAL A 24 -13.08 0.05 -6.62
C VAL A 24 -13.18 0.58 -5.18
N VAL A 25 -12.74 -0.21 -4.19
CA VAL A 25 -12.76 0.22 -2.79
C VAL A 25 -11.78 1.37 -2.54
N PHE A 26 -10.61 1.36 -3.16
CA PHE A 26 -9.66 2.47 -3.12
C PHE A 26 -10.29 3.77 -3.65
N VAL A 27 -10.92 3.74 -4.81
CA VAL A 27 -11.59 4.91 -5.40
C VAL A 27 -12.74 5.37 -4.51
N TYR A 28 -13.54 4.44 -3.98
CA TYR A 28 -14.62 4.74 -3.03
C TYR A 28 -14.11 5.43 -1.76
N ALA A 29 -13.02 4.93 -1.16
CA ALA A 29 -12.51 5.42 0.11
C ALA A 29 -11.71 6.73 0.00
N THR A 30 -11.07 6.99 -1.16
CA THR A 30 -10.11 8.10 -1.32
C THR A 30 -10.53 9.14 -2.36
N GLY A 31 -11.58 8.88 -3.13
CA GLY A 31 -11.95 9.68 -4.30
C GLY A 31 -11.02 9.49 -5.50
N GLY A 32 -9.98 8.66 -5.41
CA GLY A 32 -9.08 8.29 -6.51
C GLY A 32 -8.06 9.36 -6.92
N ALA A 33 -8.29 10.64 -6.61
CA ALA A 33 -7.40 11.74 -6.99
C ALA A 33 -5.96 11.61 -6.47
N ILE A 34 -5.79 10.87 -5.36
CA ILE A 34 -4.47 10.65 -4.73
C ILE A 34 -3.56 9.72 -5.55
N ILE A 35 -4.10 8.99 -6.53
CA ILE A 35 -3.29 8.14 -7.43
C ILE A 35 -2.38 8.97 -8.33
N ASN A 36 -2.74 10.23 -8.59
CA ASN A 36 -1.92 11.13 -9.37
C ASN A 36 -0.66 11.49 -8.56
N PRO A 37 0.55 11.11 -9.03
CA PRO A 37 1.79 11.36 -8.29
C PRO A 37 2.15 12.84 -8.16
N THR A 38 1.54 13.74 -8.92
CA THR A 38 1.75 15.19 -8.77
C THR A 38 0.78 15.82 -7.77
N ASN A 39 -0.30 15.12 -7.42
CA ASN A 39 -1.26 15.58 -6.41
C ASN A 39 -0.73 15.29 -5.01
N ARG A 40 -0.18 16.31 -4.35
CA ARG A 40 0.32 16.23 -2.97
C ARG A 40 -0.54 17.00 -1.97
N ASP A 41 -1.58 17.71 -2.42
CA ASP A 41 -2.32 18.65 -1.56
C ASP A 41 -3.02 17.94 -0.40
N TRP A 42 -3.48 16.71 -0.64
CA TRP A 42 -4.05 15.84 0.38
C TRP A 42 -3.07 15.42 1.49
N LEU A 43 -1.76 15.55 1.24
CA LEU A 43 -0.70 15.31 2.23
C LEU A 43 -0.28 16.58 2.97
N MET A 44 -0.67 17.76 2.49
CA MET A 44 -0.21 19.03 3.09
C MET A 44 -1.03 19.45 4.32
N LEU A 45 -1.93 18.57 4.78
CA LEU A 45 -2.76 18.80 5.95
C LEU A 45 -2.22 18.01 7.15
N GLY A 46 -1.86 18.71 8.23
CA GLY A 46 -1.42 18.11 9.50
C GLY A 46 -0.14 17.26 9.39
N ASP A 47 -0.09 16.17 10.15
CA ASP A 47 1.08 15.30 10.30
C ASP A 47 1.41 14.52 9.01
N SER A 48 0.43 14.37 8.11
CA SER A 48 0.60 13.64 6.85
C SER A 48 1.66 14.25 5.92
N ALA A 49 2.00 15.53 6.12
CA ALA A 49 3.04 16.23 5.37
C ALA A 49 4.42 15.64 5.63
N GLN A 50 4.65 15.09 6.83
CA GLN A 50 5.92 14.50 7.23
C GLN A 50 6.33 13.34 6.30
N HIS A 51 5.38 12.52 5.89
CA HIS A 51 5.62 11.39 4.98
C HIS A 51 6.13 11.89 3.61
N TYR A 52 5.51 12.94 3.09
CA TYR A 52 5.90 13.53 1.81
C TYR A 52 7.25 14.23 1.90
N LEU A 53 7.46 15.04 2.92
CA LEU A 53 8.72 15.78 3.12
C LEU A 53 9.88 14.81 3.32
N GLY A 54 9.69 13.75 4.12
CA GLY A 54 10.66 12.67 4.29
C GLY A 54 11.13 12.12 2.95
N TRP A 55 10.20 11.78 2.06
CA TRP A 55 10.50 11.38 0.69
C TRP A 55 11.16 12.49 -0.15
N ALA A 56 10.62 13.71 -0.14
CA ALA A 56 11.08 14.83 -0.97
C ALA A 56 12.54 15.21 -0.67
N PHE A 57 12.93 15.20 0.60
CA PHE A 57 14.34 15.39 0.98
C PHE A 57 15.19 14.16 0.64
N PHE A 58 14.69 12.95 0.92
CA PHE A 58 15.43 11.72 0.66
C PHE A 58 15.74 11.51 -0.83
N ARG A 59 14.80 11.81 -1.74
CA ARG A 59 15.06 11.70 -3.19
C ARG A 59 16.13 12.66 -3.70
N SER A 60 16.41 13.74 -2.95
CA SER A 60 17.47 14.72 -3.27
C SER A 60 18.87 14.32 -2.77
N THR A 61 18.98 13.19 -2.06
CA THR A 61 20.24 12.66 -1.57
C THR A 61 20.94 11.80 -2.63
N PRO A 62 22.28 11.61 -2.55
CA PRO A 62 22.99 10.73 -3.48
C PRO A 62 22.36 9.34 -3.53
N LEU A 63 22.32 8.74 -4.73
CA LEU A 63 21.75 7.41 -4.93
C LEU A 63 22.51 6.37 -4.09
N LEU A 64 23.83 6.39 -4.19
CA LEU A 64 24.74 5.61 -3.36
C LEU A 64 25.16 6.48 -2.17
N GLN A 65 24.68 6.14 -0.99
CA GLN A 65 25.03 6.79 0.27
C GLN A 65 25.05 5.75 1.38
N TRP A 66 25.82 6.02 2.42
CA TRP A 66 25.83 5.22 3.63
C TRP A 66 25.62 6.13 4.85
N PRO A 67 24.66 5.83 5.74
CA PRO A 67 23.68 4.73 5.67
C PRO A 67 22.68 4.85 4.51
N VAL A 68 22.16 3.73 4.00
CA VAL A 68 21.29 3.71 2.80
C VAL A 68 20.04 4.59 2.94
N GLY A 69 19.46 4.62 4.15
CA GLY A 69 18.28 5.42 4.48
C GLY A 69 18.57 6.86 4.91
N ALA A 70 19.83 7.32 4.87
CA ALA A 70 20.20 8.64 5.36
C ALA A 70 19.42 9.77 4.66
N ASN A 71 18.94 10.71 5.45
CA ASN A 71 18.21 11.89 5.00
C ASN A 71 18.76 13.16 5.70
N PRO A 72 20.02 13.52 5.45
CA PRO A 72 20.74 14.54 6.21
C PRO A 72 20.23 15.97 5.96
N LYS A 73 19.47 16.18 4.87
CA LYS A 73 18.93 17.50 4.51
C LYS A 73 17.56 17.76 5.12
N LEU A 74 16.94 16.76 5.76
CA LEU A 74 15.64 16.91 6.38
C LEU A 74 15.79 17.59 7.74
N GLY A 75 15.74 18.92 7.75
CA GLY A 75 15.84 19.74 8.96
C GLY A 75 17.24 19.75 9.58
N LEU A 76 17.55 20.81 10.35
CA LEU A 76 18.85 20.94 11.02
C LEU A 76 19.00 19.94 12.18
N ASP A 77 17.94 19.73 12.97
CA ASP A 77 17.95 18.81 14.12
C ASP A 77 17.44 17.39 13.79
N PHE A 78 16.74 17.24 12.66
CA PHE A 78 16.12 15.98 12.24
C PHE A 78 17.00 15.13 11.33
N ALA A 79 18.14 15.65 10.85
CA ALA A 79 19.07 15.00 9.93
C ALA A 79 19.36 13.54 10.33
N SER A 80 18.53 12.63 9.85
CA SER A 80 18.42 11.25 10.36
C SER A 80 18.18 10.29 9.21
N SER A 81 17.22 9.37 9.34
CA SER A 81 16.89 8.35 8.37
C SER A 81 15.46 8.53 7.87
N ILE A 82 15.21 8.24 6.60
CA ILE A 82 13.87 8.21 6.00
C ILE A 82 12.89 7.35 6.81
N VAL A 83 13.39 6.32 7.52
CA VAL A 83 12.59 5.42 8.36
C VAL A 83 11.86 6.16 9.49
N PHE A 84 12.40 7.28 9.98
CA PHE A 84 11.81 8.03 11.10
C PHE A 84 10.76 9.06 10.70
N THR A 85 10.48 9.18 9.41
CA THR A 85 9.54 10.19 8.88
C THR A 85 8.14 9.63 8.59
N ASP A 86 7.90 8.39 8.99
CA ASP A 86 6.73 7.60 8.60
C ASP A 86 6.56 7.47 7.06
N SER A 87 7.61 7.79 6.30
CA SER A 87 7.74 7.41 4.89
C SER A 87 7.65 5.89 4.73
N ILE A 88 7.52 5.40 3.50
CA ILE A 88 7.59 3.96 3.18
C ILE A 88 8.93 3.68 2.49
N PRO A 89 9.97 3.28 3.24
CA PRO A 89 11.31 3.07 2.67
C PRO A 89 11.33 2.11 1.50
N LEU A 90 10.52 1.04 1.54
CA LEU A 90 10.45 0.06 0.46
C LEU A 90 10.05 0.71 -0.89
N ALA A 91 9.03 1.55 -0.88
CA ALA A 91 8.63 2.31 -2.05
C ALA A 91 9.64 3.41 -2.39
N ALA A 92 10.16 4.12 -1.39
CA ALA A 92 11.17 5.16 -1.61
C ALA A 92 12.43 4.62 -2.30
N PHE A 93 12.94 3.45 -1.88
CA PHE A 93 14.09 2.81 -2.51
C PHE A 93 13.78 2.33 -3.94
N LEU A 94 12.54 1.93 -4.24
CA LEU A 94 12.10 1.60 -5.59
C LEU A 94 12.11 2.83 -6.51
N PHE A 95 11.59 3.96 -6.02
CA PHE A 95 11.43 5.17 -6.84
C PHE A 95 12.67 6.07 -6.89
N LYS A 96 13.58 6.01 -5.91
CA LYS A 96 14.78 6.86 -5.86
C LYS A 96 15.69 6.69 -7.10
N PRO A 97 16.00 5.48 -7.61
CA PRO A 97 16.76 5.32 -8.84
C PRO A 97 16.08 5.97 -10.06
N LEU A 98 14.75 6.08 -10.05
CA LEU A 98 13.97 6.66 -11.13
C LEU A 98 13.92 8.19 -11.09
N ASN A 99 14.54 8.82 -10.08
CA ASN A 99 14.43 10.25 -9.82
C ASN A 99 14.80 11.15 -11.02
N VAL A 100 15.63 10.65 -11.95
CA VAL A 100 16.03 11.36 -13.18
C VAL A 100 14.84 11.66 -14.10
N VAL A 101 13.82 10.81 -14.12
CA VAL A 101 12.64 10.95 -14.99
C VAL A 101 11.38 11.34 -14.23
N LEU A 102 11.43 11.36 -12.90
CA LEU A 102 10.28 11.71 -12.08
C LEU A 102 10.05 13.23 -12.09
N PRO A 103 8.79 13.70 -12.08
CA PRO A 103 8.49 15.12 -11.95
C PRO A 103 9.09 15.73 -10.68
N GLU A 104 9.27 17.05 -10.68
CA GLU A 104 9.73 17.78 -9.50
C GLU A 104 8.82 17.51 -8.30
N THR A 105 7.50 17.60 -8.52
CA THR A 105 6.50 17.15 -7.55
C THR A 105 6.12 15.71 -7.83
N PHE A 106 6.60 14.79 -7.00
CA PHE A 106 6.28 13.36 -7.09
C PHE A 106 6.02 12.77 -5.70
N GLN A 107 4.88 12.10 -5.53
CA GLN A 107 4.53 11.27 -4.38
C GLN A 107 4.16 9.86 -4.85
N TYR A 108 4.72 8.84 -4.18
CA TYR A 108 4.37 7.43 -4.42
C TYR A 108 3.29 6.92 -3.44
N LEU A 109 2.92 7.74 -2.45
CA LEU A 109 2.10 7.35 -1.30
C LEU A 109 0.69 6.90 -1.73
N GLY A 110 0.08 7.59 -2.70
CA GLY A 110 -1.22 7.20 -3.25
C GLY A 110 -1.16 5.87 -4.01
N ALA A 111 -0.09 5.64 -4.79
CA ALA A 111 0.14 4.37 -5.46
C ALA A 111 0.37 3.23 -4.44
N TRP A 112 1.06 3.51 -3.33
CA TRP A 112 1.22 2.56 -2.25
C TRP A 112 -0.12 2.21 -1.57
N ILE A 113 -0.94 3.21 -1.26
CA ILE A 113 -2.28 2.98 -0.69
C ILE A 113 -3.12 2.11 -1.63
N TRP A 114 -3.16 2.43 -2.92
CA TRP A 114 -3.85 1.60 -3.92
C TRP A 114 -3.33 0.16 -3.93
N LEU A 115 -2.01 -0.02 -3.93
CA LEU A 115 -1.39 -1.34 -3.87
C LEU A 115 -1.81 -2.09 -2.60
N CYS A 116 -1.86 -1.42 -1.45
CA CYS A 116 -2.35 -2.00 -0.20
C CYS A 116 -3.77 -2.53 -0.34
N PHE A 117 -4.70 -1.78 -0.95
CA PHE A 117 -6.09 -2.24 -1.17
C PHE A 117 -6.14 -3.46 -2.10
N VAL A 118 -5.37 -3.47 -3.19
CA VAL A 118 -5.30 -4.61 -4.12
C VAL A 118 -4.71 -5.86 -3.44
N LEU A 119 -3.62 -5.70 -2.70
CA LEU A 119 -2.98 -6.82 -1.99
C LEU A 119 -3.83 -7.31 -0.83
N GLN A 120 -4.52 -6.42 -0.12
CA GLN A 120 -5.49 -6.79 0.92
C GLN A 120 -6.60 -7.67 0.34
N ALA A 121 -7.13 -7.30 -0.84
CA ALA A 121 -8.12 -8.11 -1.54
C ALA A 121 -7.54 -9.47 -1.98
N TYR A 122 -6.34 -9.47 -2.53
CA TYR A 122 -5.68 -10.68 -3.02
C TYR A 122 -5.42 -11.69 -1.89
N PHE A 123 -4.73 -11.26 -0.83
CA PHE A 123 -4.42 -12.13 0.30
C PHE A 123 -5.67 -12.50 1.11
N GLY A 124 -6.64 -11.59 1.23
CA GLY A 124 -7.93 -11.87 1.87
C GLY A 124 -8.68 -13.00 1.16
N PHE A 125 -8.79 -12.92 -0.17
CA PHE A 125 -9.46 -13.97 -0.96
C PHE A 125 -8.72 -15.30 -0.88
N ARG A 126 -7.39 -15.29 -1.02
CA ARG A 126 -6.54 -16.49 -0.91
C ARG A 126 -6.67 -17.16 0.45
N LEU A 127 -6.73 -16.39 1.53
CA LEU A 127 -6.87 -16.92 2.88
C LEU A 127 -8.25 -17.57 3.07
N LEU A 128 -9.33 -16.94 2.59
CA LEU A 128 -10.68 -17.49 2.67
C LEU A 128 -10.84 -18.78 1.85
N GLN A 129 -10.26 -18.84 0.65
CA GLN A 129 -10.30 -20.02 -0.22
C GLN A 129 -9.70 -21.28 0.42
N ARG A 130 -8.85 -21.15 1.45
CA ARG A 130 -8.29 -22.31 2.17
C ARG A 130 -9.35 -23.08 2.94
N ARG A 131 -10.37 -22.40 3.46
CA ARG A 131 -11.40 -23.01 4.34
C ARG A 131 -12.79 -23.01 3.72
N ILE A 132 -13.06 -22.10 2.78
CA ILE A 132 -14.35 -21.94 2.12
C ILE A 132 -14.25 -22.40 0.67
N SER A 133 -15.04 -23.41 0.30
CA SER A 133 -15.08 -23.91 -1.09
C SER A 133 -15.95 -23.06 -2.03
N ASP A 134 -16.92 -22.32 -1.49
CA ASP A 134 -17.79 -21.44 -2.28
C ASP A 134 -17.05 -20.13 -2.61
N ARG A 135 -16.83 -19.91 -3.91
CA ARG A 135 -16.14 -18.71 -4.40
C ARG A 135 -16.91 -17.42 -4.15
N SER A 136 -18.24 -17.46 -4.22
CA SER A 136 -19.09 -16.30 -4.00
C SER A 136 -18.98 -15.84 -2.55
N LEU A 137 -18.93 -16.79 -1.61
CA LEU A 137 -18.69 -16.49 -0.20
C LEU A 137 -17.27 -15.96 0.04
N CYS A 138 -16.25 -16.51 -0.63
CA CYS A 138 -14.90 -15.95 -0.58
C CYS A 138 -14.86 -14.52 -1.12
N ALA A 139 -15.56 -14.24 -2.23
CA ALA A 139 -15.65 -12.93 -2.84
C ALA A 139 -16.29 -11.93 -1.87
N LEU A 140 -17.48 -12.25 -1.35
CA LEU A 140 -18.18 -11.41 -0.36
C LEU A 140 -17.32 -11.17 0.90
N GLY A 141 -16.71 -12.22 1.46
CA GLY A 141 -15.83 -12.09 2.62
C GLY A 141 -14.61 -11.21 2.34
N THR A 142 -14.06 -11.27 1.12
CA THR A 142 -12.95 -10.40 0.71
C THR A 142 -13.37 -8.94 0.66
N VAL A 143 -14.56 -8.63 0.13
CA VAL A 143 -15.09 -7.25 0.12
C VAL A 143 -15.18 -6.71 1.55
N LEU A 144 -15.66 -7.52 2.51
CA LEU A 144 -15.70 -7.13 3.92
C LEU A 144 -14.31 -6.90 4.53
N ILE A 145 -13.34 -7.76 4.22
CA ILE A 145 -11.95 -7.62 4.66
C ILE A 145 -11.33 -6.32 4.15
N VAL A 146 -11.61 -5.94 2.91
CA VAL A 146 -11.06 -4.74 2.28
C VAL A 146 -11.76 -3.47 2.77
N LEU A 147 -13.06 -3.55 3.08
CA LEU A 147 -13.86 -2.45 3.65
C LEU A 147 -13.70 -2.28 5.18
N VAL A 148 -12.85 -3.08 5.82
CA VAL A 148 -12.75 -3.06 7.29
C VAL A 148 -12.39 -1.64 7.78
N PRO A 149 -13.16 -1.05 8.72
CA PRO A 149 -12.97 0.34 9.13
C PRO A 149 -11.57 0.65 9.65
N VAL A 150 -10.88 -0.35 10.22
CA VAL A 150 -9.53 -0.18 10.75
C VAL A 150 -8.50 0.20 9.68
N VAL A 151 -8.68 -0.22 8.41
CA VAL A 151 -7.80 0.20 7.30
C VAL A 151 -8.12 1.64 6.92
N SER A 152 -9.40 1.95 6.74
CA SER A 152 -9.85 3.30 6.37
C SER A 152 -9.48 4.36 7.41
N TYR A 153 -9.50 4.02 8.69
CA TYR A 153 -9.11 4.92 9.78
C TYR A 153 -7.61 5.28 9.79
N ARG A 154 -6.77 4.50 9.09
CA ARG A 154 -5.33 4.80 8.93
C ARG A 154 -5.03 5.69 7.73
N LEU A 155 -5.99 5.88 6.83
CA LEU A 155 -5.89 6.83 5.74
C LEU A 155 -5.84 8.26 6.27
N VAL A 156 -5.42 9.20 5.43
CA VAL A 156 -5.38 10.62 5.80
C VAL A 156 -6.81 11.12 6.01
N HIS A 157 -7.16 11.44 7.25
CA HIS A 157 -8.42 12.05 7.66
C HIS A 157 -8.13 13.18 8.66
N GLN A 158 -8.64 14.38 8.36
CA GLN A 158 -8.55 15.54 9.26
C GLN A 158 -7.10 15.89 9.68
N GLY A 159 -6.14 15.70 8.77
CA GLY A 159 -4.72 16.01 9.00
C GLY A 159 -3.92 14.90 9.69
N TYR A 160 -4.57 13.82 10.14
CA TYR A 160 -3.91 12.63 10.66
C TYR A 160 -3.89 11.56 9.58
N GLY A 161 -2.75 10.94 9.32
CA GLY A 161 -2.65 9.79 8.44
C GLY A 161 -1.42 8.99 8.77
N HIS A 162 -1.56 7.68 8.88
CA HIS A 162 -0.45 6.78 9.19
C HIS A 162 -0.31 5.83 8.00
N ILE A 163 0.17 6.36 6.88
CA ILE A 163 0.10 5.70 5.57
C ILE A 163 0.84 4.36 5.60
N ALA A 164 1.96 4.26 6.32
CA ALA A 164 2.68 3.00 6.50
C ALA A 164 1.80 1.90 7.14
N LEU A 165 0.94 2.26 8.10
CA LEU A 165 0.04 1.34 8.79
C LEU A 165 -1.10 0.81 7.90
N VAL A 166 -1.34 1.38 6.72
CA VAL A 166 -2.33 0.86 5.75
C VAL A 166 -1.89 -0.50 5.17
N SER A 167 -0.63 -0.89 5.36
CA SER A 167 -0.02 -2.13 4.84
C SER A 167 -0.48 -3.42 5.55
N HIS A 168 -1.75 -3.51 5.96
CA HIS A 168 -2.35 -4.68 6.63
C HIS A 168 -2.30 -5.96 5.78
N PHE A 169 -2.10 -5.84 4.46
CA PHE A 169 -1.94 -6.99 3.59
C PHE A 169 -0.75 -7.86 4.01
N LEU A 170 0.26 -7.28 4.66
CA LEU A 170 1.40 -8.01 5.23
C LEU A 170 0.97 -9.00 6.30
N ILE A 171 -0.03 -8.64 7.12
CA ILE A 171 -0.60 -9.52 8.14
C ILE A 171 -1.32 -10.69 7.48
N LEU A 172 -2.14 -10.42 6.45
CA LEU A 172 -2.84 -11.46 5.70
C LEU A 172 -1.87 -12.38 4.95
N ALA A 173 -0.79 -11.82 4.39
CA ALA A 173 0.27 -12.58 3.74
C ALA A 173 0.99 -13.49 4.74
N ALA A 174 1.36 -12.96 5.92
CA ALA A 174 2.01 -13.73 6.98
C ALA A 174 1.12 -14.88 7.48
N LEU A 175 -0.18 -14.64 7.72
CA LEU A 175 -1.14 -15.69 8.04
C LEU A 175 -1.25 -16.72 6.91
N GLY A 176 -1.25 -16.26 5.66
CA GLY A 176 -1.25 -17.12 4.49
C GLY A 176 -0.05 -18.08 4.44
N LEU A 177 1.15 -17.62 4.79
CA LEU A 177 2.35 -18.46 4.89
C LEU A 177 2.29 -19.44 6.06
N TYR A 178 1.88 -18.96 7.24
CA TYR A 178 1.76 -19.78 8.44
C TYR A 178 0.81 -20.97 8.27
N PHE A 179 -0.29 -20.79 7.55
CA PHE A 179 -1.22 -21.88 7.24
C PHE A 179 -0.76 -22.75 6.06
N ASP A 180 0.25 -22.36 5.29
CA ASP A 180 0.79 -23.17 4.20
C ASP A 180 1.67 -24.32 4.69
N GLU A 181 2.37 -24.10 5.81
CA GLU A 181 3.28 -25.10 6.39
C GLU A 181 2.55 -26.22 7.18
N ARG A 182 1.22 -26.11 7.34
CA ARG A 182 0.43 -26.97 8.24
C ARG A 182 -0.69 -27.78 7.55
N ASP A 183 -0.84 -27.64 6.24
CA ASP A 183 -1.74 -28.43 5.40
C ASP A 183 -0.91 -29.37 4.49
#